data_AF-A0A3Q0JK27-F1
#
_entry.id   AF-A0A3Q0JK27-F1
#
_cell.length_a   1.000
_cell.length_b   1.000
_cell.length_c   1.000
_cell.angle_alpha   90.00
_cell.angle_beta   90.00
_cell.angle_gamma   90.00
#
_symmetry.space_group_name_H-M   'P 1'
#
loop_
_entity.id
_entity.type
_entity.pdbx_description
1 polymer ?
#
loop_
_entity_poly.entity_id
_entity_poly.type
_entity_poly.pdbx_seq_one_letter_code
_entity_poly.pdbx_strand_id
1 'polypeptide(L)'
;MAQCELNMNVPTLGDVKNWKVFKMKFEIYINAMGVKEDRKSAMLLFGMGEIGIELLEPLKLSMQTEYSVLIQKFEEHFLSKVNLNFERYIFFNTKMKPDQKFIDYIVGLQNKSKDCGFDNLRDSLIVTQLICGMNNDVLREKLLREKDVDLTKATEMCKLFECNKAHLQVMKQGFSGEYVEEDTTVMIDMIKQDSHKYKDNTNSMIKGCRFCGYDHEVKRCPAYGKTCNNCGRLNHF
;
A
#
# COMPACT_ATOMS: atom_id res chain seq x y z
N MET A 1 -20.49 -56.12 1.31
CA MET A 1 -19.61 -55.35 0.41
C MET A 1 -20.11 -53.92 0.45
N ALA A 2 -19.46 -53.07 1.25
CA ALA A 2 -19.85 -51.67 1.37
C ALA A 2 -19.36 -50.92 0.13
N GLN A 3 -20.31 -50.47 -0.69
CA GLN A 3 -20.07 -49.54 -1.79
C GLN A 3 -19.64 -48.21 -1.16
N CYS A 4 -18.34 -47.92 -1.19
CA CYS A 4 -17.83 -46.61 -0.83
C CYS A 4 -18.15 -45.69 -2.00
N GLU A 5 -19.31 -45.02 -1.93
CA GLU A 5 -19.61 -43.89 -2.80
C GLU A 5 -18.54 -42.83 -2.55
N LEU A 6 -17.57 -42.75 -3.46
CA LEU A 6 -16.70 -41.59 -3.59
C LEU A 6 -17.60 -40.42 -3.97
N ASN A 7 -18.11 -39.73 -2.96
CA ASN A 7 -18.60 -38.38 -3.07
C ASN A 7 -17.41 -37.51 -3.50
N MET A 8 -17.18 -37.44 -4.82
CA MET A 8 -16.31 -36.43 -5.41
C MET A 8 -17.05 -35.10 -5.33
N ASN A 9 -17.14 -34.55 -4.11
CA ASN A 9 -17.35 -33.13 -3.91
C ASN A 9 -16.09 -32.45 -4.43
N VAL A 10 -16.08 -32.22 -5.74
CA VAL A 10 -15.02 -31.46 -6.41
C VAL A 10 -15.19 -30.05 -5.88
N PRO A 11 -14.24 -29.54 -5.09
CA PRO A 11 -14.32 -28.17 -4.62
C PRO A 11 -14.50 -27.29 -5.86
N THR A 12 -15.36 -26.28 -5.80
CA THR A 12 -15.43 -25.30 -6.88
C THR A 12 -14.07 -24.62 -7.00
N LEU A 13 -13.26 -25.10 -7.96
CA LEU A 13 -11.87 -24.66 -8.18
C LEU A 13 -11.81 -23.18 -8.58
N GLY A 14 -12.96 -22.54 -8.79
CA GLY A 14 -13.13 -21.14 -9.11
C GLY A 14 -13.56 -20.96 -10.56
N ASP A 15 -13.81 -19.71 -10.95
CA ASP A 15 -14.07 -19.36 -12.34
C ASP A 15 -12.76 -19.48 -13.15
N VAL A 16 -12.76 -20.34 -14.18
CA VAL A 16 -11.62 -20.53 -15.10
C VAL A 16 -11.24 -19.22 -15.80
N LYS A 17 -12.17 -18.24 -15.90
CA LYS A 17 -11.89 -16.89 -16.39
C LYS A 17 -10.89 -16.13 -15.53
N ASN A 18 -10.74 -16.48 -14.24
CA ASN A 18 -9.64 -16.02 -13.39
C ASN A 18 -8.58 -17.13 -13.26
N TRP A 19 -7.91 -17.39 -14.39
CA TRP A 19 -6.96 -18.50 -14.53
C TRP A 19 -5.88 -18.55 -13.46
N LYS A 20 -5.34 -17.39 -13.02
CA LYS A 20 -4.33 -17.33 -11.95
C LYS A 20 -4.85 -17.92 -10.64
N VAL A 21 -6.08 -17.56 -10.24
CA VAL A 21 -6.70 -18.05 -9.00
C VAL A 21 -7.10 -19.52 -9.14
N PHE A 22 -7.64 -19.90 -10.30
CA PHE A 22 -8.01 -21.29 -10.59
C PHE A 22 -6.78 -22.22 -10.52
N LYS A 23 -5.69 -21.88 -11.23
CA LYS A 23 -4.44 -22.66 -11.24
C LYS A 23 -3.90 -22.85 -9.83
N MET A 24 -3.84 -21.77 -9.04
CA MET A 24 -3.38 -21.83 -7.65
C MET A 24 -4.25 -22.77 -6.79
N LYS A 25 -5.58 -22.68 -6.88
CA LYS A 25 -6.49 -23.57 -6.15
C LYS A 25 -6.35 -25.03 -6.60
N PHE A 26 -6.18 -25.26 -7.89
CA PHE A 26 -5.97 -26.59 -8.45
C PHE A 26 -4.66 -27.21 -7.96
N GLU A 27 -3.55 -26.46 -7.95
CA GLU A 27 -2.26 -26.91 -7.43
C GLU A 27 -2.34 -27.27 -5.93
N ILE A 28 -3.04 -26.47 -5.12
CA ILE A 28 -3.31 -26.78 -3.71
C ILE A 28 -4.08 -28.11 -3.60
N TYR A 29 -5.12 -28.28 -4.42
CA TYR A 29 -5.97 -29.47 -4.39
C TYR A 29 -5.21 -30.75 -4.77
N ILE A 30 -4.47 -30.76 -5.88
CA ILE A 30 -3.72 -31.95 -6.31
C ILE A 30 -2.62 -32.33 -5.32
N ASN A 31 -2.00 -31.34 -4.67
CA ASN A 31 -1.00 -31.56 -3.63
C ASN A 31 -1.62 -32.16 -2.37
N ALA A 32 -2.74 -31.60 -1.90
CA ALA A 32 -3.46 -32.12 -0.73
C ALA A 32 -3.96 -33.55 -0.94
N MET A 33 -4.36 -33.88 -2.16
CA MET A 33 -4.88 -35.21 -2.53
C MET A 33 -3.78 -36.21 -2.91
N GLY A 34 -2.50 -35.82 -2.97
CA GLY A 34 -1.40 -36.70 -3.35
C GLY A 34 -1.54 -37.27 -4.76
N VAL A 35 -2.03 -36.47 -5.71
CA VAL A 35 -2.30 -36.91 -7.08
C VAL A 35 -0.99 -37.21 -7.80
N LYS A 36 -0.94 -38.39 -8.44
CA LYS A 36 0.19 -38.82 -9.28
C LYS A 36 0.23 -38.04 -10.59
N GLU A 37 1.43 -37.88 -11.15
CA GLU A 37 1.67 -37.06 -12.35
C GLU A 37 0.81 -37.48 -13.55
N ASP A 38 0.67 -38.78 -13.78
CA ASP A 38 -0.12 -39.40 -14.85
C ASP A 38 -1.62 -39.08 -14.79
N ARG A 39 -2.13 -38.66 -13.62
CA ARG A 39 -3.54 -38.30 -13.41
C ARG A 39 -3.81 -36.81 -13.45
N LYS A 40 -2.78 -35.96 -13.43
CA LYS A 40 -2.94 -34.50 -13.36
C LYS A 40 -3.64 -33.91 -14.58
N SER A 41 -3.34 -34.38 -15.79
CA SER A 41 -3.99 -33.90 -17.03
C SER A 41 -5.51 -34.15 -17.00
N ALA A 42 -5.92 -35.37 -16.67
CA ALA A 42 -7.32 -35.73 -16.59
C ALA A 42 -8.04 -34.93 -15.49
N MET A 43 -7.41 -34.77 -14.33
CA MET A 43 -7.98 -33.98 -13.23
C MET A 43 -8.07 -32.48 -13.55
N LEU A 44 -7.13 -31.93 -14.31
CA LEU A 44 -7.16 -30.54 -14.75
C LEU A 44 -8.33 -30.31 -15.71
N LEU A 45 -8.44 -31.12 -16.76
CA LEU A 45 -9.53 -31.01 -17.75
C LEU A 45 -10.89 -31.20 -17.09
N PHE A 46 -11.00 -32.17 -16.19
CA PHE A 46 -12.21 -32.39 -15.40
C PHE A 46 -12.52 -31.18 -14.49
N GLY A 47 -11.51 -30.63 -13.81
CA GLY A 47 -11.66 -29.47 -12.93
C GLY A 47 -12.05 -28.18 -13.66
N MET A 48 -11.69 -28.06 -14.94
CA MET A 48 -12.08 -26.94 -15.80
C MET A 48 -13.52 -27.09 -16.37
N GLY A 49 -14.10 -28.28 -16.28
CA GLY A 49 -15.43 -28.57 -16.81
C GLY A 49 -15.51 -28.45 -18.34
N GLU A 50 -16.67 -28.02 -18.84
CA GLU A 50 -16.95 -27.91 -20.28
C GLU A 50 -15.94 -27.03 -21.01
N ILE A 51 -15.52 -25.91 -20.39
CA ILE A 51 -14.53 -24.97 -20.94
C ILE A 51 -13.20 -25.69 -21.26
N GLY A 52 -12.78 -26.62 -20.39
CA GLY A 52 -11.55 -27.38 -20.62
C GLY A 52 -11.61 -28.26 -21.86
N ILE A 53 -12.78 -28.84 -22.14
CA ILE A 53 -13.03 -29.71 -23.30
C ILE A 53 -13.12 -28.88 -24.58
N GLU A 54 -13.87 -27.77 -24.55
CA GLU A 54 -14.05 -26.87 -25.69
C GLU A 54 -12.72 -26.26 -26.19
N LEU A 55 -11.74 -26.09 -25.30
CA LEU A 55 -10.43 -25.53 -25.64
C LEU A 55 -9.43 -26.54 -26.16
N LEU A 56 -9.70 -27.84 -26.11
CA LEU A 56 -8.75 -28.86 -26.58
C LEU A 56 -8.47 -28.70 -28.08
N GLU A 57 -9.52 -28.67 -28.91
CA GLU A 57 -9.36 -28.56 -30.37
C GLU A 57 -8.77 -27.21 -30.82
N PRO A 58 -9.27 -26.04 -30.37
CA PRO A 58 -8.70 -24.73 -30.73
C PRO A 58 -7.21 -24.57 -30.38
N LEU A 59 -6.77 -25.19 -29.28
CA LEU A 59 -5.38 -25.12 -28.82
C LEU A 59 -4.51 -26.28 -29.34
N LYS A 60 -5.07 -27.17 -30.18
CA LYS A 60 -4.41 -28.38 -30.71
C LYS A 60 -3.91 -29.32 -29.61
N LEU A 61 -4.73 -29.51 -28.58
CA LEU A 61 -4.50 -30.38 -27.43
C LEU A 61 -5.42 -31.61 -27.51
N SER A 62 -5.13 -32.61 -26.67
CA SER A 62 -5.93 -33.82 -26.50
C SER A 62 -6.00 -34.24 -25.04
N MET A 63 -6.88 -35.19 -24.71
CA MET A 63 -6.96 -35.77 -23.36
C MET A 63 -5.69 -36.51 -22.94
N GLN A 64 -4.82 -36.91 -23.88
CA GLN A 64 -3.53 -37.54 -23.58
C GLN A 64 -2.39 -36.53 -23.46
N THR A 65 -2.66 -35.24 -23.64
CA THR A 65 -1.61 -34.21 -23.55
C THR A 65 -1.05 -34.15 -22.13
N GLU A 66 0.27 -34.07 -22.02
CA GLU A 66 0.96 -33.96 -20.74
C GLU A 66 0.55 -32.70 -19.98
N TYR A 67 0.52 -32.80 -18.65
CA TYR A 67 0.04 -31.74 -17.77
C TYR A 67 0.83 -30.43 -17.95
N SER A 68 2.15 -30.54 -18.12
CA SER A 68 3.05 -29.39 -18.39
C SER A 68 2.63 -28.62 -19.64
N VAL A 69 2.32 -29.33 -20.73
CA VAL A 69 1.92 -28.75 -22.02
C VAL A 69 0.51 -28.15 -21.92
N LEU A 70 -0.42 -28.83 -21.24
CA LEU A 70 -1.77 -28.30 -20.99
C LEU A 70 -1.71 -26.97 -20.22
N ILE A 71 -0.99 -26.93 -19.10
CA ILE A 71 -0.85 -25.72 -18.30
C ILE A 71 -0.25 -24.58 -19.11
N GLN A 72 0.81 -24.84 -19.88
CA GLN A 72 1.43 -23.81 -20.71
C GLN A 72 0.44 -23.24 -21.74
N LYS A 73 -0.28 -24.11 -22.46
CA LYS A 73 -1.21 -23.67 -23.51
C LYS A 73 -2.43 -22.95 -22.96
N PHE A 74 -2.95 -23.40 -21.82
CA PHE A 74 -4.02 -22.70 -21.13
C PHE A 74 -3.55 -21.37 -20.54
N GLU A 75 -2.33 -21.30 -19.99
CA GLU A 75 -1.71 -20.03 -19.59
C GLU A 75 -1.61 -19.07 -20.78
N GLU A 76 -1.09 -19.53 -21.93
CA GLU A 76 -1.02 -18.72 -23.15
C GLU A 76 -2.40 -18.24 -23.63
N HIS A 77 -3.45 -19.05 -23.47
CA HIS A 77 -4.80 -18.72 -23.90
C HIS A 77 -5.52 -17.76 -22.92
N PHE A 78 -5.62 -18.13 -21.65
CA PHE A 78 -6.32 -17.36 -20.64
C PHE A 78 -5.53 -16.14 -20.15
N LEU A 79 -4.20 -16.18 -20.25
CA LEU A 79 -3.33 -15.03 -20.01
C LEU A 79 -2.88 -14.40 -21.33
N SER A 80 -3.55 -14.72 -22.45
CA SER A 80 -3.22 -14.20 -23.78
C SER A 80 -2.88 -12.72 -23.68
N LYS A 81 -1.64 -12.46 -24.12
CA LYS A 81 -0.77 -11.38 -23.68
C LYS A 81 -1.54 -10.17 -23.18
N VAL A 82 -1.55 -9.99 -21.86
CA VAL A 82 -1.72 -8.66 -21.27
C VAL A 82 -0.98 -7.69 -22.19
N ASN A 83 -1.71 -6.79 -22.83
CA ASN A 83 -1.10 -5.85 -23.75
C ASN A 83 -0.31 -4.89 -22.88
N LEU A 84 0.98 -5.20 -22.68
CA LEU A 84 1.84 -4.47 -21.76
C LEU A 84 1.83 -2.97 -22.08
N ASN A 85 1.76 -2.61 -23.36
CA ASN A 85 1.68 -1.21 -23.77
C ASN A 85 0.37 -0.56 -23.31
N PHE A 86 -0.75 -1.28 -23.40
CA PHE A 86 -2.04 -0.79 -22.91
C PHE A 86 -2.07 -0.67 -21.38
N GLU A 87 -1.59 -1.68 -20.65
CA GLU A 87 -1.55 -1.60 -19.18
C GLU A 87 -0.62 -0.50 -18.69
N ARG A 88 0.56 -0.35 -19.32
CA ARG A 88 1.48 0.75 -19.05
C ARG A 88 0.86 2.09 -19.38
N TYR A 89 0.14 2.20 -20.49
CA TYR A 89 -0.61 3.41 -20.86
C TYR A 89 -1.63 3.78 -19.77
N ILE A 90 -2.41 2.81 -19.28
CA ILE A 90 -3.36 3.03 -18.19
C ILE A 90 -2.63 3.45 -16.91
N PHE A 91 -1.53 2.78 -16.56
CA PHE A 91 -0.73 3.11 -15.38
C PHE A 91 -0.21 4.56 -15.42
N PHE A 92 0.48 4.95 -16.48
CA PHE A 92 1.08 6.29 -16.60
C PHE A 92 0.05 7.41 -16.78
N ASN A 93 -1.16 7.10 -17.25
CA ASN A 93 -2.28 8.05 -17.28
C ASN A 93 -3.14 8.06 -16.01
N THR A 94 -2.86 7.20 -15.02
CA THR A 94 -3.62 7.21 -13.77
C THR A 94 -3.23 8.42 -12.92
N LYS A 95 -4.17 9.36 -12.76
CA LYS A 95 -4.05 10.54 -11.89
C LYS A 95 -4.86 10.35 -10.60
N MET A 96 -4.43 10.99 -9.53
CA MET A 96 -5.16 11.01 -8.27
C MET A 96 -6.46 11.81 -8.43
N LYS A 97 -7.58 11.26 -7.95
CA LYS A 97 -8.88 11.97 -7.98
C LYS A 97 -8.89 13.13 -6.96
N PRO A 98 -9.73 14.17 -7.14
CA PRO A 98 -9.76 15.34 -6.27
C PRO A 98 -9.83 15.03 -4.76
N ASP A 99 -10.67 14.08 -4.36
CA ASP A 99 -10.92 13.73 -2.96
C ASP A 99 -10.31 12.37 -2.53
N GLN A 100 -9.46 11.79 -3.38
CA GLN A 100 -8.83 10.51 -3.07
C GLN A 100 -7.70 10.70 -2.07
N LYS A 101 -7.62 9.81 -1.06
CA LYS A 101 -6.48 9.75 -0.14
C LYS A 101 -5.23 9.26 -0.87
N PHE A 102 -4.05 9.73 -0.46
CA PHE A 102 -2.78 9.33 -1.04
C PHE A 102 -2.55 7.82 -0.90
N ILE A 103 -2.95 7.22 0.22
CA ILE A 103 -2.78 5.77 0.43
C ILE A 103 -3.63 4.97 -0.55
N ASP A 104 -4.88 5.37 -0.75
CA ASP A 104 -5.76 4.72 -1.73
C ASP A 104 -5.21 4.86 -3.15
N TYR A 105 -4.57 5.99 -3.45
CA TYR A 105 -3.92 6.21 -4.74
C TYR A 105 -2.69 5.29 -4.93
N ILE A 106 -1.82 5.18 -3.93
CA ILE A 106 -0.65 4.28 -3.94
C ILE A 106 -1.09 2.83 -4.12
N VAL A 107 -2.10 2.37 -3.38
CA VAL A 107 -2.66 1.01 -3.52
C VAL A 107 -3.22 0.80 -4.94
N GLY A 108 -3.89 1.81 -5.50
CA GLY A 108 -4.35 1.78 -6.89
C GLY A 108 -3.22 1.61 -7.90
N LEU A 109 -2.12 2.35 -7.75
CA LEU A 109 -0.92 2.22 -8.59
C LEU A 109 -0.26 0.85 -8.42
N GLN A 110 -0.12 0.36 -7.19
CA GLN A 110 0.42 -0.97 -6.90
C GLN A 110 -0.41 -2.07 -7.56
N ASN A 111 -1.73 -1.96 -7.55
CA ASN A 111 -2.60 -2.93 -8.22
C ASN A 111 -2.45 -2.89 -9.74
N LYS A 112 -2.48 -1.70 -10.36
CA LYS A 112 -2.30 -1.55 -11.81
C LYS A 112 -0.93 -2.02 -12.31
N SER A 113 0.12 -1.82 -11.51
CA SER A 113 1.48 -2.22 -11.88
C SER A 113 1.68 -3.74 -12.00
N LYS A 114 0.78 -4.57 -11.43
CA LYS A 114 0.90 -6.04 -11.44
C LYS A 114 0.92 -6.62 -12.86
N ASP A 115 0.21 -5.95 -13.77
CA ASP A 115 0.05 -6.41 -15.16
C ASP A 115 0.92 -5.58 -16.14
N CYS A 116 1.79 -4.68 -15.63
CA CYS A 116 2.61 -3.81 -16.47
C CYS A 116 3.96 -4.40 -16.90
N GLY A 117 4.38 -5.55 -16.33
CA GLY A 117 5.68 -6.16 -16.62
C GLY A 117 6.85 -5.19 -16.36
N PHE A 118 6.89 -4.60 -15.17
CA PHE A 118 7.94 -3.65 -14.76
C PHE A 118 9.13 -4.30 -14.05
N ASP A 119 9.00 -5.57 -13.66
CA ASP A 119 10.04 -6.35 -13.00
C ASP A 119 10.69 -5.57 -11.83
N ASN A 120 12.01 -5.50 -11.81
CA ASN A 120 12.79 -4.86 -10.74
C ASN A 120 12.58 -3.34 -10.66
N LEU A 121 12.02 -2.70 -11.70
CA LEU A 121 11.74 -1.26 -11.70
C LEU A 121 10.37 -0.92 -11.12
N ARG A 122 9.53 -1.92 -10.82
CA ARG A 122 8.14 -1.73 -10.41
C ARG A 122 7.96 -0.65 -9.35
N ASP A 123 8.69 -0.73 -8.24
CA ASP A 123 8.51 0.19 -7.11
C ASP A 123 9.00 1.61 -7.44
N SER A 124 10.12 1.74 -8.16
CA SER A 124 10.63 3.04 -8.63
C SER A 124 9.66 3.75 -9.59
N LEU A 125 8.98 2.99 -10.45
CA LEU A 125 7.97 3.52 -11.36
C LEU A 125 6.66 3.89 -10.65
N ILE A 126 6.29 3.16 -9.59
CA ILE A 126 5.17 3.56 -8.72
C ILE A 126 5.48 4.90 -8.03
N VAL A 127 6.67 5.08 -7.47
CA VAL A 127 7.07 6.37 -6.86
C VAL A 127 7.07 7.49 -7.90
N THR A 128 7.65 7.25 -9.08
CA THR A 128 7.62 8.21 -10.19
C THR A 128 6.19 8.60 -10.55
N GLN A 129 5.31 7.62 -10.72
CA GLN A 129 3.91 7.88 -11.09
C GLN A 129 3.13 8.57 -9.98
N LEU A 130 3.40 8.23 -8.70
CA LEU A 130 2.82 8.92 -7.54
C LEU A 130 3.14 10.42 -7.60
N ILE A 131 4.41 10.79 -7.79
CA ILE A 131 4.88 12.18 -7.86
C ILE A 131 4.24 12.90 -9.07
N CYS A 132 4.22 12.26 -10.24
CA CYS A 132 3.67 12.83 -11.47
C CYS A 132 2.13 12.94 -11.47
N GLY A 133 1.45 12.11 -10.69
CA GLY A 133 -0.01 11.97 -10.75
C GLY A 133 -0.77 12.50 -9.54
N MET A 134 -0.08 12.86 -8.45
CA MET A 134 -0.69 13.50 -7.28
C MET A 134 -1.17 14.92 -7.56
N ASN A 135 -2.18 15.37 -6.82
CA ASN A 135 -2.78 16.71 -6.95
C ASN A 135 -2.35 17.68 -5.82
N ASN A 136 -1.21 17.40 -5.15
CA ASN A 136 -0.72 18.20 -4.03
C ASN A 136 0.71 18.66 -4.26
N ASP A 137 0.87 19.93 -4.62
CA ASP A 137 2.17 20.49 -5.01
C ASP A 137 3.16 20.58 -3.85
N VAL A 138 2.67 20.82 -2.63
CA VAL A 138 3.51 20.90 -1.42
C VAL A 138 4.14 19.54 -1.11
N LEU A 139 3.36 18.46 -1.13
CA LEU A 139 3.90 17.13 -0.89
C LEU A 139 4.76 16.67 -2.07
N ARG A 140 4.41 17.04 -3.31
CA ARG A 140 5.24 16.76 -4.49
C ARG A 140 6.62 17.38 -4.35
N GLU A 141 6.71 18.65 -3.95
CA GLU A 141 7.98 19.34 -3.74
C GLU A 141 8.82 18.66 -2.64
N LYS A 142 8.18 18.24 -1.54
CA LYS A 142 8.87 17.51 -0.46
C LYS A 142 9.44 16.18 -0.93
N LEU A 143 8.67 15.40 -1.70
CA LEU A 143 9.14 14.13 -2.27
C LEU A 143 10.30 14.33 -3.25
N LEU A 144 10.25 15.38 -4.08
CA LEU A 144 11.30 15.69 -5.05
C LEU A 144 12.61 16.20 -4.41
N ARG A 145 12.53 16.80 -3.22
CA ARG A 145 13.71 17.28 -2.49
C ARG A 145 14.47 16.17 -1.79
N GLU A 146 13.77 15.11 -1.41
CA GLU A 146 14.35 14.00 -0.69
C GLU A 146 15.22 13.15 -1.61
N LYS A 147 16.42 12.82 -1.15
CA LYS A 147 17.33 11.97 -1.92
C LYS A 147 16.92 10.50 -1.73
N ASP A 148 16.99 9.72 -2.79
CA ASP A 148 16.79 8.27 -2.79
C ASP A 148 15.46 7.87 -2.11
N VAL A 149 14.34 8.30 -2.69
CA VAL A 149 12.99 7.97 -2.21
C VAL A 149 12.53 6.64 -2.80
N ASP A 150 12.49 5.61 -1.96
CA ASP A 150 11.84 4.34 -2.29
C ASP A 150 10.32 4.36 -1.99
N LEU A 151 9.64 3.30 -2.37
CA LEU A 151 8.19 3.19 -2.22
C LEU A 151 7.74 3.21 -0.75
N THR A 152 8.54 2.63 0.15
CA THR A 152 8.26 2.60 1.59
C THR A 152 8.30 4.01 2.16
N LYS A 153 9.40 4.73 1.93
CA LYS A 153 9.62 6.10 2.37
C LYS A 153 8.59 7.05 1.78
N ALA A 154 8.28 6.93 0.49
CA ALA A 154 7.22 7.73 -0.15
C ALA A 154 5.85 7.51 0.53
N THR A 155 5.52 6.24 0.83
CA THR A 155 4.26 5.89 1.49
C THR A 155 4.19 6.48 2.89
N GLU A 156 5.26 6.41 3.68
CA GLU A 156 5.33 7.01 5.01
C GLU A 156 5.18 8.53 4.97
N MET A 157 5.86 9.20 4.04
CA MET A 157 5.73 10.64 3.84
C MET A 157 4.28 11.04 3.51
N CYS A 158 3.60 10.26 2.66
CA CYS A 158 2.18 10.45 2.37
C CYS A 158 1.30 10.28 3.62
N LYS A 159 1.50 9.20 4.40
CA LYS A 159 0.75 8.97 5.65
C LYS A 159 0.92 10.12 6.64
N LEU A 160 2.16 10.53 6.87
CA LEU A 160 2.48 11.64 7.78
C LEU A 160 1.87 12.95 7.31
N PHE A 161 1.83 13.19 6.00
CA PHE A 161 1.20 14.39 5.45
C PHE A 161 -0.32 14.40 5.70
N GLU A 162 -1.01 13.26 5.50
CA GLU A 162 -2.43 13.14 5.78
C GLU A 162 -2.76 13.32 7.27
N CYS A 163 -1.99 12.64 8.12
CA CYS A 163 -2.13 12.72 9.58
C CYS A 163 -1.93 14.15 10.07
N ASN A 164 -0.88 14.83 9.61
CA ASN A 164 -0.63 16.23 9.95
C ASN A 164 -1.72 17.17 9.45
N LYS A 165 -2.30 16.92 8.27
CA LYS A 165 -3.43 17.72 7.77
C LYS A 165 -4.66 17.56 8.68
N ALA A 166 -4.95 16.35 9.12
CA ALA A 166 -6.04 16.08 10.08
C ALA A 166 -5.76 16.77 11.44
N HIS A 167 -4.56 16.63 11.98
CA HIS A 167 -4.17 17.27 13.25
C HIS A 167 -4.19 18.80 13.18
N LEU A 168 -3.76 19.40 12.07
CA LEU A 168 -3.82 20.85 11.88
C LEU A 168 -5.26 21.36 11.76
N GLN A 169 -6.20 20.56 11.23
CA GLN A 169 -7.62 20.90 11.22
C GLN A 169 -8.18 20.93 12.65
N VAL A 170 -7.83 19.94 13.48
CA VAL A 170 -8.19 19.90 14.91
C VAL A 170 -7.58 21.09 15.67
N MET A 171 -6.30 21.40 15.45
CA MET A 171 -5.64 22.54 16.10
C MET A 171 -6.24 23.90 15.70
N LYS A 172 -6.69 24.06 14.44
CA LYS A 172 -7.32 25.29 13.95
C LYS A 172 -8.75 25.49 14.45
N GLN A 173 -9.46 24.42 14.81
CA GLN A 173 -10.81 24.49 15.36
C GLN A 173 -10.83 24.83 16.86
N GLY A 174 -9.66 24.97 17.50
CA GLY A 174 -9.56 25.18 18.93
C GLY A 174 -9.86 23.89 19.69
N PHE A 175 -9.03 23.59 20.69
CA PHE A 175 -9.28 22.46 21.59
C PHE A 175 -10.60 22.69 22.35
N SER A 176 -11.68 22.05 21.90
CA SER A 176 -12.72 21.57 22.81
C SER A 176 -12.35 20.13 23.11
N GLY A 177 -11.70 19.93 24.25
CA GLY A 177 -11.10 18.66 24.61
C GLY A 177 -12.15 17.58 24.81
N GLU A 178 -12.00 16.50 24.05
CA GLU A 178 -12.38 15.16 24.46
C GLU A 178 -11.29 14.22 23.93
N TYR A 179 -10.53 13.63 24.85
CA TYR A 179 -9.56 12.60 24.52
C TYR A 179 -10.32 11.36 24.10
N VAL A 180 -10.19 10.96 22.84
CA VAL A 180 -10.54 9.61 22.40
C VAL A 180 -9.22 8.85 22.30
N GLU A 181 -8.96 7.99 23.29
CA GLU A 181 -8.00 6.90 23.15
C GLU A 181 -8.54 5.96 22.08
N GLU A 182 -7.86 5.86 20.94
CA GLU A 182 -8.13 4.77 20.01
C GLU A 182 -6.86 3.92 19.81
N ASP A 183 -7.07 2.67 20.21
CA ASP A 183 -6.17 1.55 20.35
C ASP A 183 -5.46 1.22 19.03
N THR A 184 -4.14 1.39 19.00
CA THR A 184 -3.28 0.73 18.00
C THR A 184 -2.13 0.05 18.70
N THR A 185 -2.45 -1.13 19.23
CA THR A 185 -1.51 -2.16 19.60
C THR A 185 -0.70 -2.60 18.35
N VAL A 186 0.52 -2.09 18.19
CA VAL A 186 1.54 -2.74 17.35
C VAL A 186 2.86 -2.80 18.12
N MET A 187 3.23 -4.02 18.48
CA MET A 187 4.52 -4.39 19.06
C MET A 187 5.66 -4.02 18.12
N ILE A 188 6.63 -3.25 18.59
CA ILE A 188 8.02 -3.36 18.14
C ILE A 188 8.90 -3.42 19.39
N ASP A 189 9.40 -4.62 19.63
CA ASP A 189 10.29 -4.94 20.73
C ASP A 189 11.75 -4.64 20.35
N MET A 190 12.46 -4.02 21.29
CA MET A 190 13.91 -4.00 21.53
C MET A 190 14.89 -3.39 20.51
N ILE A 191 15.31 -2.15 20.79
CA ILE A 191 16.75 -1.84 20.92
C ILE A 191 16.96 -1.12 22.26
N LYS A 192 17.55 -1.86 23.21
CA LYS A 192 18.10 -1.32 24.46
C LYS A 192 19.35 -0.51 24.12
N GLN A 193 19.37 0.79 24.42
CA GLN A 193 20.56 1.44 24.98
C GLN A 193 20.16 2.51 25.99
N ASP A 194 20.92 2.46 27.08
CA ASP A 194 20.68 3.06 28.38
C ASP A 194 20.78 4.59 28.40
N SER A 195 20.12 5.13 29.43
CA SER A 195 20.47 6.36 30.15
C SER A 195 20.37 7.70 29.37
N HIS A 196 19.28 8.43 29.60
CA HIS A 196 19.31 9.57 30.52
C HIS A 196 17.90 10.11 30.76
N LYS A 197 17.53 10.18 32.04
CA LYS A 197 16.31 10.81 32.55
C LYS A 197 16.14 12.21 31.96
N TYR A 198 15.17 12.42 31.07
CA TYR A 198 14.57 13.74 30.91
C TYR A 198 13.25 13.74 31.66
N LYS A 199 13.32 14.26 32.90
CA LYS A 199 12.15 14.71 33.64
C LYS A 199 11.45 15.77 32.78
N ASP A 200 10.17 15.56 32.51
CA ASP A 200 9.26 16.66 32.27
C ASP A 200 9.38 17.62 33.46
N ASN A 201 9.94 18.81 33.22
CA ASN A 201 9.99 19.87 34.21
C ASN A 201 9.30 21.10 33.62
N THR A 202 7.97 21.03 33.62
CA THR A 202 7.05 22.12 33.38
C THR A 202 7.10 23.12 34.56
N ASN A 203 8.23 23.83 34.76
CA ASN A 203 8.26 25.13 35.43
C ASN A 203 9.67 25.78 35.41
N SER A 204 10.18 26.13 34.24
CA SER A 204 11.39 26.96 34.17
C SER A 204 11.01 28.44 34.05
N MET A 205 11.42 29.23 35.04
CA MET A 205 11.34 30.69 35.04
C MET A 205 12.56 31.23 34.27
N ILE A 206 12.33 32.01 33.22
CA ILE A 206 13.37 32.76 32.50
C ILE A 206 13.70 33.97 33.35
N LYS A 207 14.97 34.16 33.73
CA LYS A 207 15.44 35.37 34.41
C LYS A 207 16.13 36.32 33.45
N GLY A 208 15.85 37.61 33.56
CA GLY A 208 16.45 38.66 32.73
C GLY A 208 16.20 38.44 31.23
N CYS A 209 14.94 38.25 30.85
CA CYS A 209 14.58 37.97 29.46
C CYS A 209 15.08 39.09 28.53
N ARG A 210 15.82 38.73 27.47
CA ARG A 210 16.39 39.68 26.50
C ARG A 210 15.37 40.51 25.73
N PHE A 211 14.10 40.13 25.78
CA PHE A 211 13.02 40.77 25.04
C PHE A 211 12.16 41.69 25.91
N CYS A 212 11.86 41.31 27.15
CA CYS A 212 11.04 42.16 28.04
C CYS A 212 11.82 42.77 29.21
N GLY A 213 13.05 42.31 29.48
CA GLY A 213 13.87 42.74 30.62
C GLY A 213 13.51 42.12 31.97
N TYR A 214 12.37 41.42 32.07
CA TYR A 214 11.84 40.86 33.33
C TYR A 214 11.99 39.33 33.43
N ASP A 215 11.72 38.81 34.62
CA ASP A 215 11.65 37.38 34.89
C ASP A 215 10.23 36.84 34.63
N HIS A 216 10.08 35.75 33.85
CA HIS A 216 8.77 35.17 33.52
C HIS A 216 8.87 33.68 33.13
N GLU A 217 7.77 32.94 33.15
CA GLU A 217 7.74 31.52 32.72
C GLU A 217 8.07 31.34 31.23
N VAL A 218 8.68 30.20 30.89
CA VAL A 218 8.92 29.81 29.49
C VAL A 218 7.62 29.89 28.67
N LYS A 219 7.68 30.56 27.51
CA LYS A 219 6.57 30.86 26.59
C LYS A 219 5.54 31.90 27.07
N ARG A 220 5.74 32.56 28.22
CA ARG A 220 4.87 33.65 28.72
C ARG A 220 5.58 35.01 28.80
N CYS A 221 6.29 35.39 27.73
CA CYS A 221 7.00 36.67 27.69
C CYS A 221 6.00 37.85 27.63
N PRO A 222 6.03 38.80 28.58
CA PRO A 222 5.14 39.96 28.59
C PRO A 222 5.23 40.87 27.37
N ALA A 223 6.38 40.87 26.69
CA ALA A 223 6.59 41.67 25.49
C ALA A 223 6.10 40.99 24.20
N TYR A 224 5.78 39.70 24.25
CA TYR A 224 5.29 38.95 23.09
C TYR A 224 3.96 39.56 22.59
N GLY A 225 3.91 39.89 21.30
CA GLY A 225 2.77 40.53 20.65
C GLY A 225 2.63 42.04 20.89
N LYS A 226 3.54 42.67 21.66
CA LYS A 226 3.51 44.12 21.90
C LYS A 226 4.55 44.86 21.07
N THR A 227 4.25 46.11 20.71
CA THR A 227 5.13 46.99 19.93
C THR A 227 5.92 47.88 20.87
N CYS A 228 7.25 47.93 20.70
CA CYS A 228 8.11 48.83 21.46
C CYS A 228 7.80 50.29 21.11
N ASN A 229 7.53 51.12 22.12
CA ASN A 229 7.22 52.54 21.92
C ASN A 229 8.43 53.37 21.46
N ASN A 230 9.65 52.89 21.69
CA ASN A 230 10.88 53.60 21.33
C ASN A 230 11.35 53.32 19.90
N CYS A 231 11.18 52.09 19.39
CA CYS A 231 11.66 51.71 18.05
C CYS A 231 10.60 51.12 17.11
N GLY A 232 9.36 50.94 17.58
CA GLY A 232 8.23 50.50 16.76
C GLY A 232 8.25 49.03 16.32
N ARG A 233 9.20 48.20 16.78
CA ARG A 233 9.25 46.77 16.43
C ARG A 233 8.49 45.92 17.46
N LEU A 234 8.00 44.76 17.02
CA LEU A 234 7.22 43.83 17.83
C LEU A 234 8.11 42.96 18.75
N ASN A 235 7.47 42.39 19.78
CA ASN A 235 8.00 41.34 20.65
C ASN A 235 9.12 41.77 21.62
N HIS A 236 9.27 43.07 21.88
CA HIS A 236 10.13 43.60 22.95
C HIS A 236 9.59 44.93 23.49
N PHE A 237 10.12 45.38 24.62
CA PHE A 237 9.84 46.70 25.20
C PHE A 237 10.99 47.66 25.02
#